data_AF-A0A1Q1MMM2-F1
#
_entry.id   AF-A0A1Q1MMM2-F1
#
_cell.length_a   1.000
_cell.length_b   1.000
_cell.length_c   1.000
_cell.angle_alpha   90.00
_cell.angle_beta   90.00
_cell.angle_gamma   90.00
#
_symmetry.space_group_name_H-M   'P 1'
#
loop_
_entity.id
_entity.type
_entity.pdbx_description
1 polymer ?
#
loop_
_entity_poly.entity_id
_entity_poly.type
_entity_poly.pdbx_seq_one_letter_code
_entity_poly.pdbx_strand_id
1 'polypeptide(L)'
;MSFWGQVGLQESTSVLAVEVQSLYDHGMVVMLFVFSYVGFMMFKVSINGLFSSEYLEKQWLEVLWTIFPCVLLLLLGLPSIKLLYLMDELELPEATVKIIGHQWYWTYEYSDALGSTYSFDSYLKADSSLEMGDYRLLEVDSRCVVATLLHMRGLVTSDDVIHSWAIPSASIKADAIPGRLNQIGLCFLYSGVFYGQCSELCGVNHSFMPICVEAVPVEIFTDWIMANHEENRNNNAGNTYLDYLFWLWKWGCKGGSVLVDVLYSLAYLYVWWFWAVLYYGLYVPTEFAVTTSWSFTKWTAGMCFSFIKWFGWFVVSPLDAGTYGVKYAFEQIYSGVWYVVTKPFEFSFWVVKSIVKSIFSLCKFSLFLISSMVSSMSSFTDDGFKQVVMERLNTNTSKFLWIIGNYYKEHR
;
A
#
# COMPACT_ATOMS: atom_id res chain seq x y z
N MET A 1 -22.00 -13.83 -12.09
CA MET A 1 -22.53 -13.41 -13.40
C MET A 1 -23.51 -12.27 -13.20
N SER A 2 -23.87 -11.56 -14.28
CA SER A 2 -24.85 -10.48 -14.22
C SER A 2 -26.27 -11.00 -14.05
N PHE A 3 -27.10 -10.29 -13.28
CA PHE A 3 -28.53 -10.56 -13.15
C PHE A 3 -29.36 -9.64 -14.05
N TRP A 4 -30.57 -10.09 -14.39
CA TRP A 4 -31.50 -9.26 -15.15
C TRP A 4 -31.91 -8.02 -14.35
N GLY A 5 -31.82 -6.84 -14.96
CA GLY A 5 -32.11 -5.57 -14.30
C GLY A 5 -31.03 -5.05 -13.35
N GLN A 6 -29.82 -5.63 -13.38
CA GLN A 6 -28.71 -5.14 -12.57
C GLN A 6 -28.20 -3.77 -13.05
N VAL A 7 -28.01 -2.83 -12.11
CA VAL A 7 -27.62 -1.43 -12.39
C VAL A 7 -26.17 -1.12 -11.97
N GLY A 8 -25.52 -1.99 -11.19
CA GLY A 8 -24.14 -1.83 -10.70
C GLY A 8 -23.19 -2.95 -11.14
N LEU A 9 -22.01 -2.97 -10.52
CA LEU A 9 -21.02 -4.04 -10.69
C LEU A 9 -21.56 -5.40 -10.21
N GLN A 10 -20.95 -6.49 -10.69
CA GLN A 10 -21.20 -7.83 -10.14
C GLN A 10 -20.64 -7.95 -8.73
N GLU A 11 -21.21 -8.84 -7.93
CA GLU A 11 -20.70 -9.13 -6.58
C GLU A 11 -19.22 -9.52 -6.64
N SER A 12 -18.42 -9.00 -5.70
CA SER A 12 -16.97 -9.16 -5.69
C SER A 12 -16.56 -10.54 -5.20
N THR A 13 -15.82 -11.28 -6.03
CA THR A 13 -15.48 -12.70 -5.78
C THR A 13 -14.01 -12.92 -5.45
N SER A 14 -13.15 -11.93 -5.66
CA SER A 14 -11.71 -11.97 -5.39
C SER A 14 -11.30 -10.92 -4.37
N VAL A 15 -10.12 -11.08 -3.76
CA VAL A 15 -9.56 -10.08 -2.82
C VAL A 15 -9.43 -8.71 -3.49
N LEU A 16 -8.94 -8.68 -4.73
CA LEU A 16 -8.81 -7.44 -5.51
C LEU A 16 -10.17 -6.85 -5.92
N ALA A 17 -11.17 -7.68 -6.22
CA ALA A 17 -12.50 -7.21 -6.60
C ALA A 17 -13.15 -6.39 -5.49
N VAL A 18 -13.02 -6.83 -4.23
CA VAL A 18 -13.58 -6.10 -3.08
C VAL A 18 -13.00 -4.69 -2.98
N GLU A 19 -11.70 -4.53 -3.25
CA GLU A 19 -11.03 -3.22 -3.25
C GLU A 19 -11.48 -2.34 -4.43
N VAL A 20 -11.62 -2.95 -5.62
CA VAL A 20 -12.15 -2.24 -6.80
C VAL A 20 -13.58 -1.77 -6.56
N GLN A 21 -14.42 -2.60 -5.93
CA GLN A 21 -15.78 -2.23 -5.55
C GLN A 21 -15.79 -1.08 -4.54
N SER A 22 -14.90 -1.09 -3.55
CA SER A 22 -14.76 0.01 -2.59
C SER A 22 -14.36 1.32 -3.27
N LEU A 23 -13.39 1.27 -4.20
CA LEU A 23 -12.98 2.44 -4.99
C LEU A 23 -14.12 2.93 -5.89
N TYR A 24 -14.89 2.02 -6.49
CA TYR A 24 -16.07 2.34 -7.28
C TYR A 24 -17.12 3.09 -6.44
N ASP A 25 -17.46 2.58 -5.26
CA ASP A 25 -18.44 3.21 -4.37
C ASP A 25 -17.98 4.60 -3.91
N HIS A 26 -16.70 4.75 -3.55
CA HIS A 26 -16.10 6.05 -3.23
C HIS A 26 -16.20 7.03 -4.41
N GLY A 27 -15.85 6.58 -5.61
CA GLY A 27 -15.98 7.36 -6.84
C GLY A 27 -17.42 7.79 -7.10
N MET A 28 -18.38 6.88 -6.94
CA MET A 28 -19.80 7.14 -7.14
C MET A 28 -20.35 8.16 -6.14
N VAL A 29 -19.96 8.13 -4.87
CA VAL A 29 -20.35 9.13 -3.87
C VAL A 29 -19.85 10.53 -4.27
N VAL A 30 -18.58 10.65 -4.68
CA VAL A 30 -18.02 11.92 -5.12
C VAL A 30 -18.73 12.43 -6.38
N MET A 31 -18.99 11.55 -7.35
CA MET A 31 -19.71 11.91 -8.58
C MET A 31 -21.14 12.36 -8.30
N LEU A 32 -21.89 11.65 -7.45
CA LEU A 32 -23.25 12.04 -7.03
C LEU A 32 -23.26 13.41 -6.34
N PHE A 33 -22.27 13.69 -5.49
CA PHE A 33 -22.11 15.00 -4.86
C PHE A 33 -21.89 16.10 -5.92
N VAL A 34 -20.99 15.91 -6.88
CA VAL A 34 -20.72 16.90 -7.94
C VAL A 34 -21.96 17.10 -8.82
N PHE A 35 -22.59 16.02 -9.28
CA PHE A 35 -23.78 16.09 -10.12
C PHE A 35 -24.97 16.75 -9.41
N SER A 36 -25.20 16.44 -8.14
CA SER A 36 -26.28 17.08 -7.36
C SER A 36 -26.01 18.57 -7.13
N TYR A 37 -24.76 18.96 -6.83
CA TYR A 37 -24.38 20.37 -6.68
C TYR A 37 -24.57 21.16 -7.98
N VAL A 38 -24.02 20.67 -9.10
CA VAL A 38 -24.17 21.33 -10.41
C VAL A 38 -25.63 21.34 -10.84
N GLY A 39 -26.34 20.22 -10.68
CA GLY A 39 -27.75 20.09 -10.98
C GLY A 39 -28.60 21.08 -10.19
N PHE A 40 -28.33 21.25 -8.89
CA PHE A 40 -28.99 22.24 -8.05
C PHE A 40 -28.70 23.68 -8.52
N MET A 41 -27.44 24.01 -8.84
CA MET A 41 -27.07 25.34 -9.33
C MET A 41 -27.78 25.66 -10.66
N MET A 42 -27.80 24.70 -11.60
CA MET A 42 -28.53 24.84 -12.86
C MET A 42 -30.03 25.00 -12.65
N PHE A 43 -30.61 24.21 -11.76
CA PHE A 43 -32.03 24.32 -11.39
C PHE A 43 -32.36 25.70 -10.80
N LYS A 44 -31.52 26.20 -9.89
CA LYS A 44 -31.67 27.54 -9.30
C LYS A 44 -31.59 28.65 -10.34
N VAL A 45 -30.67 28.56 -11.30
CA VAL A 45 -30.57 29.51 -12.41
C VAL A 45 -31.82 29.46 -13.30
N SER A 46 -32.34 28.26 -13.58
CA SER A 46 -33.53 28.09 -14.44
C SER A 46 -34.83 28.66 -13.85
N ILE A 47 -34.95 28.69 -12.51
CA ILE A 47 -36.12 29.25 -11.81
C ILE A 47 -35.95 30.76 -11.54
N ASN A 48 -34.74 31.29 -11.68
CA ASN A 48 -34.47 32.69 -11.37
C ASN A 48 -35.12 33.60 -12.43
N GLY A 49 -36.10 34.41 -11.99
CA GLY A 49 -36.74 35.43 -12.84
C GLY A 49 -35.99 36.76 -12.91
N LEU A 50 -34.91 36.93 -12.13
CA LEU A 50 -34.12 38.16 -12.08
C LEU A 50 -33.08 38.18 -13.20
N PHE A 51 -33.01 39.29 -13.94
CA PHE A 51 -32.05 39.51 -15.03
C PHE A 51 -30.97 40.52 -14.62
N SER A 52 -29.73 40.26 -15.01
CA SER A 52 -28.62 41.23 -14.98
C SER A 52 -27.83 41.12 -16.28
N SER A 53 -27.54 42.26 -16.90
CA SER A 53 -26.64 42.36 -18.06
C SER A 53 -25.22 42.78 -17.67
N GLU A 54 -24.99 43.14 -16.41
CA GLU A 54 -23.67 43.55 -15.93
C GLU A 54 -22.81 42.33 -15.61
N TYR A 55 -21.62 42.30 -16.20
CA TYR A 55 -20.60 41.30 -15.91
C TYR A 55 -19.89 41.65 -14.60
N LEU A 56 -19.98 40.77 -13.61
CA LEU A 56 -19.33 40.94 -12.31
C LEU A 56 -18.05 40.13 -12.25
N GLU A 57 -16.91 40.81 -12.30
CA GLU A 57 -15.60 40.20 -12.09
C GLU A 57 -15.41 39.85 -10.61
N LYS A 58 -15.21 38.56 -10.33
CA LYS A 58 -15.00 38.03 -8.98
C LYS A 58 -13.85 37.02 -8.95
N GLN A 59 -12.62 37.53 -8.99
CA GLN A 59 -11.39 36.71 -8.96
C GLN A 59 -11.38 35.65 -7.84
N TRP A 60 -11.87 36.00 -6.65
CA TRP A 60 -11.92 35.07 -5.51
C TRP A 60 -12.82 33.85 -5.76
N LEU A 61 -13.90 34.02 -6.53
CA LEU A 61 -14.78 32.91 -6.89
C LEU A 61 -14.08 31.97 -7.89
N GLU A 62 -13.28 32.53 -8.79
CA GLU A 62 -12.49 31.75 -9.75
C GLU A 62 -11.43 30.90 -9.05
N VAL A 63 -10.75 31.49 -8.07
CA VAL A 63 -9.78 30.76 -7.24
C VAL A 63 -10.48 29.61 -6.50
N LEU A 64 -11.67 29.84 -5.95
CA LEU A 64 -12.42 28.83 -5.20
C LEU A 64 -12.82 27.64 -6.08
N TRP A 65 -13.44 27.87 -7.25
CA TRP A 65 -13.83 26.77 -8.13
C TRP A 65 -12.66 26.12 -8.87
N THR A 66 -11.45 26.68 -8.79
CA THR A 66 -10.24 26.05 -9.34
C THR A 66 -9.60 25.12 -8.30
N ILE A 67 -9.50 25.59 -7.04
CA ILE A 67 -8.95 24.80 -5.94
C ILE A 67 -9.89 23.64 -5.58
N PHE A 68 -11.20 23.86 -5.59
CA PHE A 68 -12.17 22.86 -5.15
C PHE A 68 -12.13 21.56 -5.97
N PRO A 69 -12.19 21.57 -7.33
CA PRO A 69 -12.01 20.37 -8.15
C PRO A 69 -10.62 19.75 -8.00
N CYS A 70 -9.57 20.55 -7.81
CA CYS A 70 -8.23 20.02 -7.57
C CYS A 70 -8.19 19.13 -6.30
N VAL A 71 -8.80 19.59 -5.21
CA VAL A 71 -8.93 18.80 -3.98
C VAL A 71 -9.78 17.54 -4.22
N LEU A 72 -10.91 17.64 -4.92
CA LEU A 72 -11.73 16.46 -5.25
C LEU A 72 -10.97 15.42 -6.07
N LEU A 73 -10.18 15.85 -7.05
CA LEU A 73 -9.34 14.94 -7.85
C LEU A 73 -8.26 14.26 -7.01
N LEU A 74 -7.66 14.96 -6.04
CA LEU A 74 -6.71 14.34 -5.11
C LEU A 74 -7.39 13.27 -4.25
N LEU A 75 -8.62 13.53 -3.78
CA LEU A 75 -9.41 12.56 -3.01
C LEU A 75 -9.81 11.32 -3.84
N LEU A 76 -9.96 11.45 -5.16
CA LEU A 76 -10.18 10.30 -6.04
C LEU A 76 -8.88 9.59 -6.42
N GLY A 77 -7.82 10.35 -6.67
CA GLY A 77 -6.56 9.85 -7.21
C GLY A 77 -5.73 9.06 -6.21
N LEU A 78 -5.66 9.50 -4.94
CA LEU A 78 -4.85 8.82 -3.91
C LEU A 78 -5.25 7.34 -3.66
N PRO A 79 -6.53 6.99 -3.42
CA PRO A 79 -6.92 5.59 -3.25
C PRO A 79 -6.75 4.78 -4.54
N SER A 80 -6.98 5.40 -5.71
CA SER A 80 -6.78 4.75 -7.01
C SER A 80 -5.31 4.35 -7.24
N ILE A 81 -4.37 5.25 -6.96
CA ILE A 81 -2.93 4.95 -7.08
C ILE A 81 -2.52 3.86 -6.09
N LYS A 82 -3.03 3.88 -4.85
CA LYS A 82 -2.75 2.82 -3.88
C LYS A 82 -3.20 1.45 -4.40
N LEU A 83 -4.44 1.36 -4.91
CA LEU A 83 -4.97 0.11 -5.45
C LEU A 83 -4.19 -0.36 -6.67
N LEU A 84 -3.77 0.56 -7.54
CA LEU A 84 -2.93 0.24 -8.70
C LEU A 84 -1.65 -0.50 -8.29
N TYR A 85 -0.95 -0.04 -7.25
CA TYR A 85 0.24 -0.72 -6.76
C TYR A 85 -0.08 -2.08 -6.12
N LEU A 86 -1.19 -2.20 -5.38
CA LEU A 86 -1.62 -3.47 -4.81
C LEU A 86 -1.97 -4.52 -5.86
N MET A 87 -2.48 -4.10 -7.02
CA MET A 87 -2.81 -5.00 -8.13
C MET A 87 -1.57 -5.49 -8.88
N ASP A 88 -0.50 -4.70 -8.92
CA ASP A 88 0.74 -5.02 -9.64
C ASP A 88 1.68 -5.91 -8.80
N GLU A 89 1.60 -5.83 -7.47
CA GLU A 89 2.41 -6.60 -6.54
C GLU A 89 1.91 -8.05 -6.42
N LEU A 90 2.46 -8.94 -7.26
CA LEU A 90 2.19 -10.38 -7.20
C LEU A 90 3.32 -11.11 -6.45
N GLU A 91 3.18 -11.23 -5.13
CA GLU A 91 4.11 -12.03 -4.32
C GLU A 91 3.84 -13.53 -4.45
N LEU A 92 4.88 -14.29 -4.80
CA LEU A 92 5.02 -15.76 -4.72
C LEU A 92 3.72 -16.58 -4.95
N PRO A 93 3.27 -16.74 -6.21
CA PRO A 93 2.12 -17.61 -6.50
C PRO A 93 2.48 -19.09 -6.30
N GLU A 94 1.56 -19.83 -5.67
CA GLU A 94 1.72 -21.27 -5.36
C GLU A 94 1.43 -22.17 -6.57
N ALA A 95 0.58 -21.70 -7.48
CA ALA A 95 0.25 -22.38 -8.72
C ALA A 95 0.03 -21.37 -9.87
N THR A 96 0.21 -21.84 -11.09
CA THR A 96 0.18 -21.08 -12.33
C THR A 96 -0.75 -21.76 -13.33
N VAL A 97 -1.69 -20.99 -13.89
CA VAL A 97 -2.47 -21.38 -15.07
C VAL A 97 -2.10 -20.47 -16.21
N LYS A 98 -1.76 -21.04 -17.35
CA LYS A 98 -1.54 -20.31 -18.58
C LYS A 98 -2.83 -20.32 -19.39
N ILE A 99 -3.19 -19.15 -19.91
CA ILE A 99 -4.46 -18.85 -20.55
C ILE A 99 -4.13 -18.35 -21.95
N ILE A 100 -4.50 -19.12 -22.97
CA ILE A 100 -4.17 -18.85 -24.36
C ILE A 100 -5.47 -18.58 -25.13
N GLY A 101 -5.57 -17.40 -25.72
CA GLY A 101 -6.70 -17.02 -26.58
C GLY A 101 -6.51 -17.47 -28.02
N HIS A 102 -7.55 -18.08 -28.59
CA HIS A 102 -7.65 -18.52 -29.98
C HIS A 102 -8.98 -18.07 -30.61
N GLN A 103 -9.07 -18.02 -31.93
CA GLN A 103 -10.31 -17.83 -32.68
C GLN A 103 -11.09 -19.16 -32.75
N TRP A 104 -12.17 -19.39 -32.02
CA TRP A 104 -12.82 -18.56 -30.98
C TRP A 104 -13.07 -19.42 -29.75
N TYR A 105 -12.02 -19.67 -28.98
CA TYR A 105 -12.02 -20.49 -27.77
C TYR A 105 -10.81 -20.13 -26.90
N TRP A 106 -10.76 -20.70 -25.70
CA TRP A 106 -9.63 -20.52 -24.78
C TRP A 106 -8.97 -21.87 -24.50
N THR A 107 -7.65 -21.90 -24.45
CA THR A 107 -6.90 -23.06 -23.98
C THR A 107 -6.30 -22.74 -22.61
N TYR A 108 -6.43 -23.68 -21.68
CA TYR A 108 -5.85 -23.59 -20.34
C TYR A 108 -4.73 -24.63 -20.21
N GLU A 109 -3.55 -24.21 -19.78
CA GLU A 109 -2.38 -25.08 -19.58
C GLU A 109 -1.89 -24.98 -18.13
N TYR A 110 -1.79 -26.13 -17.47
CA TYR A 110 -1.29 -26.31 -16.12
C TYR A 110 0.04 -27.08 -16.20
N SER A 111 1.12 -26.43 -15.75
CA SER A 111 2.50 -26.92 -15.95
C SER A 111 3.35 -26.95 -14.67
N ASP A 112 2.78 -26.67 -13.50
CA ASP A 112 3.55 -26.65 -12.25
C ASP A 112 3.92 -28.05 -11.74
N ALA A 113 3.33 -29.11 -12.30
CA ALA A 113 3.65 -30.48 -11.94
C ALA A 113 4.91 -31.00 -12.66
N LEU A 114 5.85 -31.57 -11.91
CA LEU A 114 7.14 -32.02 -12.43
C LEU A 114 6.99 -33.12 -13.49
N GLY A 115 7.07 -32.75 -14.77
CA GLY A 115 7.24 -33.67 -15.90
C GLY A 115 6.01 -33.92 -16.77
N SER A 116 4.85 -33.35 -16.46
CA SER A 116 3.68 -33.39 -17.35
C SER A 116 2.98 -32.04 -17.41
N THR A 117 2.50 -31.70 -18.59
CA THR A 117 1.64 -30.54 -18.84
C THR A 117 0.23 -31.05 -19.05
N TYR A 118 -0.74 -30.53 -18.29
CA TYR A 118 -2.15 -30.79 -18.53
C TYR A 118 -2.74 -29.58 -19.24
N SER A 119 -3.30 -29.79 -20.42
CA SER A 119 -3.91 -28.73 -21.22
C SER A 119 -5.19 -29.19 -21.87
N PHE A 120 -6.18 -28.31 -21.94
CA PHE A 120 -7.44 -28.57 -22.61
C PHE A 120 -8.01 -27.27 -23.21
N ASP A 121 -8.88 -27.46 -24.20
CA ASP A 121 -9.60 -26.39 -24.86
C ASP A 121 -10.98 -26.22 -24.23
N SER A 122 -11.44 -24.97 -24.16
CA SER A 122 -12.71 -24.53 -23.60
C SER A 122 -13.52 -23.81 -24.67
N TYR A 123 -14.50 -24.51 -25.23
CA TYR A 123 -15.43 -23.99 -26.24
C TYR A 123 -16.78 -23.62 -25.63
N LEU A 124 -17.48 -22.70 -26.28
CA LEU A 124 -18.89 -22.42 -25.98
C LEU A 124 -19.73 -23.69 -26.19
N LYS A 125 -20.52 -24.04 -25.17
CA LYS A 125 -21.49 -25.14 -25.27
C LYS A 125 -22.61 -24.75 -26.25
N ALA A 126 -22.87 -25.59 -27.25
CA ALA A 126 -23.87 -25.31 -28.28
C ALA A 126 -25.29 -25.29 -27.68
N ASP A 127 -26.16 -24.42 -28.20
CA ASP A 127 -27.54 -24.25 -27.70
C ASP A 127 -28.33 -25.56 -27.62
N SER A 128 -28.09 -26.51 -28.54
CA SER A 128 -28.73 -27.82 -28.56
C SER A 128 -28.25 -28.78 -27.46
N SER A 129 -27.10 -28.51 -26.86
CA SER A 129 -26.49 -29.32 -25.79
C SER A 129 -26.70 -28.73 -24.39
N LEU A 130 -27.25 -27.51 -24.30
CA LEU A 130 -27.53 -26.86 -23.02
C LEU A 130 -28.57 -27.67 -22.22
N GLU A 131 -28.29 -27.86 -20.94
CA GLU A 131 -29.18 -28.51 -20.00
C GLU A 131 -30.10 -27.50 -19.30
N MET A 132 -31.16 -27.98 -18.66
CA MET A 132 -32.06 -27.09 -17.92
C MET A 132 -31.30 -26.46 -16.73
N GLY A 133 -31.10 -25.16 -16.79
CA GLY A 133 -30.33 -24.41 -15.78
C GLY A 133 -29.04 -23.79 -16.33
N ASP A 134 -28.58 -24.25 -17.51
CA ASP A 134 -27.41 -23.69 -18.19
C ASP A 134 -27.67 -22.28 -18.72
N TYR A 135 -26.62 -21.47 -18.74
CA TYR A 135 -26.65 -20.09 -19.25
C TYR A 135 -26.22 -20.03 -20.72
N ARG A 136 -27.16 -19.62 -21.58
CA ARG A 136 -26.91 -19.38 -23.01
C ARG A 136 -25.76 -18.38 -23.20
N LEU A 137 -24.83 -18.70 -24.10
CA LEU A 137 -23.63 -17.92 -24.42
C LEU A 137 -22.56 -17.81 -23.32
N LEU A 138 -22.75 -18.46 -22.17
CA LEU A 138 -21.81 -18.39 -21.05
C LEU A 138 -21.24 -19.77 -20.67
N GLU A 139 -22.01 -20.84 -20.83
CA GLU A 139 -21.51 -22.19 -20.54
C GLU A 139 -20.45 -22.65 -21.54
N VAL A 140 -19.48 -23.38 -21.00
CA VAL A 140 -18.41 -24.02 -21.77
C VAL A 140 -18.45 -25.53 -21.57
N ASP A 141 -17.81 -26.26 -22.46
CA ASP A 141 -17.59 -27.70 -22.30
C ASP A 141 -16.62 -28.02 -21.16
N SER A 142 -15.51 -27.30 -21.07
CA SER A 142 -14.44 -27.50 -20.08
C SER A 142 -14.15 -26.20 -19.34
N ARG A 143 -14.38 -26.18 -18.02
CA ARG A 143 -14.16 -24.99 -17.19
C ARG A 143 -12.70 -24.89 -16.75
N CYS A 144 -12.21 -23.65 -16.59
CA CYS A 144 -10.93 -23.40 -15.97
C CYS A 144 -11.04 -23.58 -14.45
N VAL A 145 -10.42 -24.63 -13.92
CA VAL A 145 -10.49 -24.95 -12.49
C VAL A 145 -9.38 -24.21 -11.75
N VAL A 146 -9.73 -23.54 -10.64
CA VAL A 146 -8.80 -22.82 -9.77
C VAL A 146 -9.09 -23.15 -8.31
N ALA A 147 -8.10 -23.00 -7.44
CA ALA A 147 -8.27 -23.16 -6.01
C ALA A 147 -8.81 -21.89 -5.35
N THR A 148 -9.71 -22.06 -4.40
CA THR A 148 -10.22 -21.00 -3.52
C THR A 148 -9.22 -20.70 -2.41
N LEU A 149 -9.11 -19.42 -2.07
CA LEU A 149 -8.21 -18.91 -1.03
C LEU A 149 -6.80 -19.51 -1.16
N LEU A 150 -6.28 -19.49 -2.39
CA LEU A 150 -4.90 -19.82 -2.73
C LEU A 150 -4.40 -18.73 -3.70
N HIS A 151 -3.20 -18.22 -3.48
CA HIS A 151 -2.58 -17.28 -4.42
C HIS A 151 -2.11 -18.03 -5.67
N MET A 152 -2.88 -17.91 -6.75
CA MET A 152 -2.54 -18.46 -8.05
C MET A 152 -2.17 -17.33 -9.02
N ARG A 153 -1.43 -17.67 -10.08
CA ARG A 153 -1.03 -16.76 -11.14
C ARG A 153 -1.66 -17.18 -12.47
N GLY A 154 -2.29 -16.23 -13.16
CA GLY A 154 -2.68 -16.38 -14.55
C GLY A 154 -1.61 -15.80 -15.48
N LEU A 155 -1.19 -16.57 -16.48
CA LEU A 155 -0.34 -16.08 -17.58
C LEU A 155 -1.18 -16.00 -18.85
N VAL A 156 -1.56 -14.79 -19.25
CA VAL A 156 -2.48 -14.52 -20.35
C VAL A 156 -1.70 -14.17 -21.61
N THR A 157 -1.97 -14.89 -22.71
CA THR A 157 -1.37 -14.66 -24.04
C THR A 157 -2.33 -15.12 -25.14
N SER A 158 -1.95 -14.93 -26.40
CA SER A 158 -2.69 -15.46 -27.55
C SER A 158 -1.74 -16.08 -28.56
N ASP A 159 -2.27 -17.01 -29.36
CA ASP A 159 -1.57 -17.65 -30.47
C ASP A 159 -1.92 -17.05 -31.84
N ASP A 160 -2.94 -16.19 -31.93
CA ASP A 160 -3.42 -15.63 -33.21
C ASP A 160 -3.58 -14.10 -33.22
N VAL A 161 -4.70 -13.56 -32.73
CA VAL A 161 -5.06 -12.14 -32.70
C VAL A 161 -5.13 -11.63 -31.27
N ILE A 162 -5.41 -10.35 -31.07
CA ILE A 162 -5.58 -9.85 -29.70
C ILE A 162 -6.95 -10.32 -29.17
N HIS A 163 -6.93 -10.90 -27.96
CA HIS A 163 -8.12 -11.21 -27.17
C HIS A 163 -8.00 -10.50 -25.81
N SER A 164 -9.00 -10.64 -24.95
CA SER A 164 -8.90 -10.16 -23.57
C SER A 164 -9.65 -11.07 -22.63
N TRP A 165 -8.90 -11.64 -21.68
CA TRP A 165 -9.43 -12.56 -20.69
C TRP A 165 -9.99 -11.76 -19.51
N ALA A 166 -11.31 -11.78 -19.34
CA ALA A 166 -12.00 -10.92 -18.39
C ALA A 166 -13.03 -11.68 -17.57
N ILE A 167 -12.98 -11.51 -16.24
CA ILE A 167 -13.94 -12.04 -15.28
C ILE A 167 -14.44 -10.86 -14.42
N PRO A 168 -15.60 -10.28 -14.75
CA PRO A 168 -16.08 -9.05 -14.11
C PRO A 168 -16.24 -9.17 -12.59
N SER A 169 -16.76 -10.29 -12.08
CA SER A 169 -16.96 -10.50 -10.64
C SER A 169 -15.65 -10.57 -9.85
N ALA A 170 -14.56 -10.96 -10.50
CA ALA A 170 -13.22 -10.98 -9.91
C ALA A 170 -12.45 -9.68 -10.18
N SER A 171 -13.05 -8.71 -10.89
CA SER A 171 -12.42 -7.47 -11.36
C SER A 171 -11.10 -7.70 -12.11
N ILE A 172 -11.03 -8.82 -12.84
CA ILE A 172 -9.86 -9.17 -13.66
C ILE A 172 -10.20 -8.89 -15.12
N LYS A 173 -9.31 -8.16 -15.80
CA LYS A 173 -9.27 -8.03 -17.25
C LYS A 173 -7.82 -7.90 -17.68
N ALA A 174 -7.35 -8.82 -18.52
CA ALA A 174 -6.01 -8.75 -19.09
C ALA A 174 -6.03 -9.15 -20.55
N ASP A 175 -5.36 -8.35 -21.37
CA ASP A 175 -5.30 -8.60 -22.81
C ASP A 175 -4.37 -9.79 -23.10
N ALA A 176 -4.84 -10.67 -23.97
CA ALA A 176 -4.11 -11.78 -24.53
C ALA A 176 -3.50 -11.30 -25.86
N ILE A 177 -2.22 -10.93 -25.82
CA ILE A 177 -1.51 -10.34 -26.96
C ILE A 177 -0.53 -11.36 -27.53
N PRO A 178 -0.57 -11.68 -28.83
CA PRO A 178 0.39 -12.57 -29.45
C PRO A 178 1.84 -12.11 -29.23
N GLY A 179 2.70 -13.02 -28.76
CA GLY A 179 4.10 -12.72 -28.46
C GLY A 179 4.35 -11.96 -27.16
N ARG A 180 3.32 -11.74 -26.32
CA ARG A 180 3.45 -11.15 -24.99
C ARG A 180 2.73 -12.02 -23.94
N LEU A 181 3.40 -12.23 -22.80
CA LEU A 181 2.82 -12.90 -21.63
C LEU A 181 2.47 -11.83 -20.59
N ASN A 182 1.18 -11.61 -20.39
CA ASN A 182 0.67 -10.77 -19.30
C ASN A 182 0.46 -11.62 -18.05
N GLN A 183 0.80 -11.08 -16.88
CA GLN A 183 0.64 -11.77 -15.60
C GLN A 183 -0.50 -11.14 -14.80
N ILE A 184 -1.34 -11.98 -14.20
CA ILE A 184 -2.42 -11.56 -13.29
C ILE A 184 -2.45 -12.45 -12.05
N GLY A 185 -2.92 -11.89 -10.93
CA GLY A 185 -3.19 -12.63 -9.70
C GLY A 185 -4.60 -13.21 -9.69
N LEU A 186 -4.71 -14.48 -9.28
CA LEU A 186 -5.97 -15.20 -9.12
C LEU A 186 -6.09 -15.61 -7.65
N CYS A 187 -7.07 -15.05 -6.93
CA CYS A 187 -7.36 -15.41 -5.55
C CYS A 187 -8.86 -15.22 -5.26
N PHE A 188 -9.63 -16.30 -5.40
CA PHE A 188 -11.07 -16.30 -5.17
C PHE A 188 -11.40 -16.55 -3.70
N LEU A 189 -12.36 -15.80 -3.15
CA LEU A 189 -12.71 -15.84 -1.73
C LEU A 189 -13.55 -17.05 -1.32
N TYR A 190 -14.31 -17.62 -2.26
CA TYR A 190 -15.23 -18.73 -2.02
C TYR A 190 -15.42 -19.57 -3.27
N SER A 191 -15.90 -20.80 -3.07
CA SER A 191 -16.13 -21.76 -4.15
C SER A 191 -17.35 -21.37 -4.98
N GLY A 192 -17.29 -21.62 -6.28
CA GLY A 192 -18.36 -21.31 -7.21
C GLY A 192 -17.88 -21.21 -8.65
N VAL A 193 -18.82 -20.89 -9.54
CA VAL A 193 -18.56 -20.73 -10.97
C VAL A 193 -18.67 -19.25 -11.33
N PHE A 194 -17.61 -18.70 -11.90
CA PHE A 194 -17.47 -17.30 -12.25
C PHE A 194 -17.33 -17.15 -13.76
N TYR A 195 -18.27 -16.40 -14.33
CA TYR A 195 -18.38 -16.24 -15.79
C TYR A 195 -17.73 -14.94 -16.25
N GLY A 196 -17.19 -15.01 -17.46
CA GLY A 196 -16.54 -13.94 -18.18
C GLY A 196 -16.78 -14.06 -19.68
N GLN A 197 -16.34 -13.06 -20.43
CA GLN A 197 -16.38 -13.07 -21.90
C GLN A 197 -15.13 -12.38 -22.44
N CYS A 198 -14.76 -12.73 -23.68
CA CYS A 198 -13.70 -12.01 -24.38
C CYS A 198 -14.05 -10.52 -24.47
N SER A 199 -13.11 -9.67 -24.03
CA SER A 199 -13.33 -8.21 -23.90
C SER A 199 -12.47 -7.38 -24.87
N GLU A 200 -11.99 -8.00 -25.96
CA GLU A 200 -11.27 -7.37 -27.06
C GLU A 200 -11.69 -7.99 -28.40
N LEU A 201 -11.94 -7.17 -29.42
CA LEU A 201 -12.54 -7.61 -30.67
C LEU A 201 -11.61 -8.57 -31.44
N CYS A 202 -11.99 -9.84 -31.53
CA CYS A 202 -11.15 -10.91 -32.10
C CYS A 202 -11.72 -11.59 -33.37
N GLY A 203 -12.80 -11.06 -33.96
CA GLY A 203 -13.36 -11.54 -35.23
C GLY A 203 -14.84 -11.90 -35.19
N VAL A 204 -15.29 -12.75 -36.13
CA VAL A 204 -16.72 -13.05 -36.38
C VAL A 204 -17.43 -13.61 -35.15
N ASN A 205 -16.78 -14.54 -34.43
CA ASN A 205 -17.38 -15.14 -33.24
C ASN A 205 -16.86 -14.54 -31.92
N HIS A 206 -16.46 -13.27 -31.92
CA HIS A 206 -15.97 -12.57 -30.73
C HIS A 206 -16.91 -12.71 -29.50
N SER A 207 -18.23 -12.64 -29.73
CA SER A 207 -19.23 -12.77 -28.66
C SER A 207 -19.47 -14.20 -28.17
N PHE A 208 -18.88 -15.22 -28.82
CA PHE A 208 -19.17 -16.64 -28.61
C PHE A 208 -17.98 -17.43 -28.06
N MET A 209 -17.06 -16.75 -27.36
CA MET A 209 -15.95 -17.38 -26.64
C MET A 209 -15.94 -16.98 -25.16
N PRO A 210 -16.92 -17.51 -24.38
CA PRO A 210 -17.03 -17.19 -22.96
C PRO A 210 -15.87 -17.78 -22.16
N ILE A 211 -15.74 -17.29 -20.94
CA ILE A 211 -14.80 -17.74 -19.94
C ILE A 211 -15.62 -18.27 -18.77
N CYS A 212 -15.30 -19.46 -18.30
CA CYS A 212 -15.94 -20.04 -17.14
C CYS A 212 -14.86 -20.56 -16.20
N VAL A 213 -14.74 -19.92 -15.03
CA VAL A 213 -13.78 -20.30 -14.00
C VAL A 213 -14.52 -20.96 -12.85
N GLU A 214 -14.14 -22.17 -12.51
CA GLU A 214 -14.67 -22.91 -11.38
C GLU A 214 -13.66 -22.89 -10.23
N ALA A 215 -13.99 -22.14 -9.18
CA ALA A 215 -13.19 -22.11 -7.97
C ALA A 215 -13.66 -23.21 -7.01
N VAL A 216 -12.75 -24.11 -6.65
CA VAL A 216 -13.01 -25.24 -5.76
C VAL A 216 -12.11 -25.20 -4.52
N PRO A 217 -12.44 -25.90 -3.42
CA PRO A 217 -11.52 -26.07 -2.30
C PRO A 217 -10.16 -26.62 -2.75
N VAL A 218 -9.09 -26.21 -2.05
CA VAL A 218 -7.71 -26.61 -2.38
C VAL A 218 -7.57 -28.13 -2.52
N GLU A 219 -8.21 -28.89 -1.64
CA GLU A 219 -8.14 -30.35 -1.65
C GLU A 219 -8.70 -30.94 -2.96
N ILE A 220 -9.85 -30.43 -3.42
CA ILE A 220 -10.48 -30.87 -4.68
C ILE A 220 -9.64 -30.43 -5.87
N PHE A 221 -9.10 -29.21 -5.84
CA PHE A 221 -8.20 -28.72 -6.88
C PHE A 221 -6.96 -29.60 -7.01
N THR A 222 -6.33 -29.97 -5.88
CA THR A 222 -5.15 -30.83 -5.88
C THR A 222 -5.49 -32.22 -6.41
N ASP A 223 -6.60 -32.82 -6.00
CA ASP A 223 -6.98 -34.15 -6.47
C ASP A 223 -7.27 -34.15 -7.98
N TRP A 224 -7.99 -33.13 -8.46
CA TRP A 224 -8.30 -32.94 -9.88
C TRP A 224 -7.04 -32.77 -10.73
N ILE A 225 -6.10 -31.90 -10.30
CA ILE A 225 -4.89 -31.66 -11.09
C ILE A 225 -3.98 -32.89 -11.09
N MET A 226 -3.83 -33.58 -9.96
CA MET A 226 -3.04 -34.81 -9.85
C MET A 226 -3.62 -35.93 -10.74
N ALA A 227 -4.94 -36.16 -10.69
CA ALA A 227 -5.60 -37.18 -11.50
C ALA A 227 -5.39 -36.95 -13.01
N ASN A 228 -5.52 -35.70 -13.48
CA ASN A 228 -5.31 -35.36 -14.89
C ASN A 228 -3.84 -35.43 -15.32
N HIS A 229 -2.89 -35.15 -14.41
CA HIS A 229 -1.47 -35.34 -14.67
C HIS A 229 -1.06 -36.81 -14.72
N GLU A 230 -1.72 -37.71 -13.97
CA GLU A 230 -1.49 -39.15 -14.01
C GLU A 230 -1.85 -39.77 -15.36
N GLU A 231 -2.96 -39.34 -15.96
CA GLU A 231 -3.38 -39.81 -17.29
C GLU A 231 -2.33 -39.46 -18.38
N ASN A 232 -1.73 -38.27 -18.29
CA ASN A 232 -0.67 -37.82 -19.20
C ASN A 232 0.72 -38.40 -18.92
N ARG A 233 0.98 -38.89 -17.69
CA ARG A 233 2.29 -39.44 -17.28
C ARG A 233 2.59 -40.81 -17.92
N ASN A 234 1.58 -41.52 -18.41
CA ASN A 234 1.76 -42.79 -19.13
C ASN A 234 2.43 -42.66 -20.51
N ASN A 235 2.66 -41.44 -21.01
CA ASN A 235 3.22 -41.21 -22.35
C ASN A 235 4.58 -40.50 -22.41
N ASN A 236 5.20 -40.09 -21.31
CA ASN A 236 6.56 -39.54 -21.35
C ASN A 236 7.26 -39.60 -19.98
N ALA A 237 8.01 -40.67 -19.74
CA ALA A 237 8.91 -40.79 -18.60
C ALA A 237 10.37 -40.60 -19.05
N GLY A 238 10.82 -39.33 -19.09
CA GLY A 238 12.22 -38.95 -19.29
C GLY A 238 12.88 -38.60 -17.95
N ASN A 239 13.92 -39.34 -17.60
CA ASN A 239 14.57 -39.36 -16.29
C ASN A 239 15.54 -38.17 -16.10
N THR A 240 15.27 -37.26 -15.15
CA THR A 240 16.15 -36.12 -14.81
C THR A 240 16.50 -36.08 -13.32
N TYR A 241 17.22 -37.11 -12.86
CA TYR A 241 17.73 -37.21 -11.48
C TYR A 241 19.07 -36.47 -11.24
N LEU A 242 19.72 -35.95 -12.29
CA LEU A 242 21.08 -35.40 -12.20
C LEU A 242 21.15 -33.88 -12.00
N ASP A 243 20.09 -33.11 -12.30
CA ASP A 243 20.08 -31.65 -12.15
C ASP A 243 19.77 -31.18 -10.71
N TYR A 244 19.03 -32.00 -9.95
CA TYR A 244 18.63 -31.67 -8.56
C TYR A 244 19.82 -31.70 -7.57
N LEU A 245 20.80 -32.56 -7.84
CA LEU A 245 22.01 -32.70 -7.00
C LEU A 245 22.99 -31.53 -7.17
N PHE A 246 23.00 -30.89 -8.34
CA PHE A 246 23.86 -29.73 -8.61
C PHE A 246 23.30 -28.43 -8.00
N TRP A 247 21.97 -28.34 -7.82
CA TRP A 247 21.29 -27.19 -7.21
C TRP A 247 21.48 -27.12 -5.68
N LEU A 248 21.40 -28.26 -4.97
CA LEU A 248 21.56 -28.34 -3.51
C LEU A 248 22.97 -27.94 -3.04
N TRP A 249 24.01 -28.28 -3.81
CA TRP A 249 25.41 -27.94 -3.49
C TRP A 249 25.68 -26.43 -3.58
N LYS A 250 25.00 -25.74 -4.51
CA LYS A 250 25.20 -24.30 -4.78
C LYS A 250 24.58 -23.40 -3.71
N TRP A 251 23.48 -23.83 -3.08
CA TRP A 251 22.81 -23.09 -2.01
C TRP A 251 23.51 -23.25 -0.65
N GLY A 252 24.05 -24.43 -0.35
CA GLY A 252 24.79 -24.68 0.90
C GLY A 252 26.02 -23.78 1.07
N CYS A 253 26.74 -23.49 -0.02
CA CYS A 253 27.93 -22.64 0.03
C CYS A 253 27.62 -21.13 0.15
N LYS A 254 26.43 -20.69 -0.28
CA LYS A 254 26.06 -19.27 -0.26
C LYS A 254 25.51 -18.83 1.10
N GLY A 255 24.79 -19.72 1.79
CA GLY A 255 24.21 -19.45 3.11
C GLY A 255 25.24 -19.22 4.23
N GLY A 256 26.41 -19.85 4.16
CA GLY A 256 27.47 -19.70 5.17
C GLY A 256 28.13 -18.31 5.20
N SER A 257 28.27 -17.66 4.04
CA SER A 257 28.90 -16.33 3.96
C SER A 257 28.03 -15.21 4.53
N VAL A 258 26.73 -15.25 4.26
CA VAL A 258 25.76 -14.25 4.73
C VAL A 258 25.62 -14.27 6.26
N LEU A 259 25.73 -15.44 6.87
CA LEU A 259 25.55 -15.61 8.31
C LEU A 259 26.71 -14.97 9.10
N VAL A 260 27.92 -14.98 8.55
CA VAL A 260 29.11 -14.33 9.16
C VAL A 260 29.02 -12.80 9.06
N ASP A 261 28.55 -12.27 7.93
CA ASP A 261 28.42 -10.82 7.73
C ASP A 261 27.33 -10.20 8.62
N VAL A 262 26.24 -10.93 8.85
CA VAL A 262 25.16 -10.51 9.78
C VAL A 262 25.67 -10.51 11.22
N LEU A 263 26.41 -11.53 11.64
CA LEU A 263 26.98 -11.59 13.00
C LEU A 263 28.01 -10.48 13.26
N TYR A 264 28.84 -10.17 12.28
CA TYR A 264 29.81 -9.07 12.37
C TYR A 264 29.10 -7.70 12.49
N SER A 265 28.04 -7.49 11.72
CA SER A 265 27.25 -6.24 11.74
C SER A 265 26.51 -6.04 13.08
N LEU A 266 25.96 -7.11 13.65
CA LEU A 266 25.30 -7.08 14.96
C LEU A 266 26.28 -6.81 16.10
N ALA A 267 27.49 -7.37 16.04
CA ALA A 267 28.55 -7.12 17.02
C ALA A 267 28.99 -5.65 17.01
N TYR A 268 29.13 -5.04 15.82
CA TYR A 268 29.50 -3.63 15.68
C TYR A 268 28.42 -2.68 16.26
N LEU A 269 27.15 -2.97 15.98
CA LEU A 269 26.00 -2.22 16.53
C LEU A 269 25.94 -2.28 18.05
N TYR A 270 26.23 -3.43 18.64
CA TYR A 270 26.24 -3.62 20.10
C TYR A 270 27.32 -2.76 20.77
N VAL A 271 28.54 -2.74 20.22
CA VAL A 271 29.65 -1.92 20.76
C VAL A 271 29.35 -0.43 20.63
N TRP A 272 28.79 0.01 19.50
CA TRP A 272 28.45 1.41 19.27
C TRP A 272 27.37 1.92 20.24
N TRP A 273 26.36 1.09 20.54
CA TRP A 273 25.27 1.45 21.45
C TRP A 273 25.78 1.75 22.87
N PHE A 274 26.69 0.93 23.42
CA PHE A 274 27.26 1.17 24.75
C PHE A 274 28.09 2.45 24.83
N TRP A 275 28.83 2.80 23.77
CA TRP A 275 29.59 4.04 23.73
C TRP A 275 28.68 5.27 23.75
N ALA A 276 27.61 5.26 22.96
CA ALA A 276 26.66 6.38 22.86
C ALA A 276 25.91 6.62 24.18
N VAL A 277 25.45 5.56 24.86
CA VAL A 277 24.69 5.67 26.13
C VAL A 277 25.56 6.23 27.26
N LEU A 278 26.80 5.79 27.39
CA LEU A 278 27.69 6.26 28.46
C LEU A 278 28.15 7.70 28.24
N TYR A 279 28.49 8.07 27.00
CA TYR A 279 28.98 9.40 26.69
C TYR A 279 27.89 10.48 26.81
N TYR A 280 26.73 10.27 26.16
CA TYR A 280 25.66 11.27 26.16
C TYR A 280 24.74 11.18 27.38
N GLY A 281 24.61 10.00 28.00
CA GLY A 281 23.70 9.81 29.14
C GLY A 281 24.30 10.21 30.49
N LEU A 282 25.61 10.05 30.69
CA LEU A 282 26.24 10.25 32.01
C LEU A 282 27.26 11.38 32.01
N TYR A 283 28.21 11.37 31.07
CA TYR A 283 29.32 12.32 31.07
C TYR A 283 28.86 13.76 30.82
N VAL A 284 28.12 14.00 29.74
CA VAL A 284 27.70 15.37 29.37
C VAL A 284 26.76 16.03 30.40
N PRO A 285 25.76 15.35 30.98
CA PRO A 285 24.89 15.95 31.99
C PRO A 285 25.60 16.26 33.32
N THR A 286 26.53 15.40 33.76
CA THR A 286 27.29 15.63 35.00
C THR A 286 28.29 16.78 34.87
N GLU A 287 28.97 16.90 33.73
CA GLU A 287 29.87 18.03 33.43
C GLU A 287 29.11 19.37 33.46
N PHE A 288 27.91 19.40 32.87
CA PHE A 288 27.07 20.60 32.84
C PHE A 288 26.52 20.98 34.22
N ALA A 289 26.10 20.01 35.05
CA ALA A 289 25.56 20.28 36.38
C ALA A 289 26.63 20.82 37.35
N VAL A 290 27.84 20.26 37.34
CA VAL A 290 28.90 20.64 38.28
C VAL A 290 29.48 22.02 37.98
N THR A 291 29.69 22.34 36.70
CA THR A 291 30.28 23.63 36.29
C THR A 291 29.32 24.80 36.49
N THR A 292 28.02 24.57 36.30
CA THR A 292 26.99 25.62 36.43
C THR A 292 26.68 25.93 37.90
N SER A 293 26.63 24.93 38.79
CA SER A 293 26.37 25.16 40.21
C SER A 293 27.53 25.87 40.93
N TRP A 294 28.78 25.52 40.60
CA TRP A 294 29.97 26.10 41.25
C TRP A 294 30.19 27.58 40.90
N SER A 295 29.87 27.98 39.66
CA SER A 295 30.02 29.36 39.20
C SER A 295 29.00 30.30 39.84
N PHE A 296 27.75 29.85 40.01
CA PHE A 296 26.70 30.64 40.65
C PHE A 296 27.00 30.92 42.14
N THR A 297 27.40 29.90 42.90
CA THR A 297 27.68 30.05 44.34
C THR A 297 28.87 30.99 44.62
N LYS A 298 29.91 30.95 43.78
CA LYS A 298 31.05 31.90 43.89
C LYS A 298 30.62 33.35 43.65
N TRP A 299 29.72 33.58 42.68
CA TRP A 299 29.26 34.91 42.33
C TRP A 299 28.43 35.54 43.46
N THR A 300 27.47 34.80 44.02
CA THR A 300 26.60 35.30 45.10
C THR A 300 27.38 35.64 46.36
N ALA A 301 28.35 34.79 46.75
CA ALA A 301 29.20 35.04 47.91
C ALA A 301 30.12 36.25 47.72
N GLY A 302 30.66 36.45 46.51
CA GLY A 302 31.52 37.59 46.19
C GLY A 302 30.82 38.95 46.24
N MET A 303 29.54 38.99 45.81
CA MET A 303 28.73 40.21 45.83
C MET A 303 28.42 40.67 47.25
N CYS A 304 28.04 39.74 48.15
CA CYS A 304 27.78 40.07 49.55
C CYS A 304 29.03 40.58 50.27
N PHE A 305 30.20 39.95 50.02
CA PHE A 305 31.45 40.36 50.66
C PHE A 305 31.95 41.73 50.18
N SER A 306 31.76 42.03 48.89
CA SER A 306 32.17 43.30 48.29
C SER A 306 31.30 44.47 48.78
N PHE A 307 30.00 44.23 48.99
CA PHE A 307 29.09 45.24 49.54
C PHE A 307 29.45 45.61 50.99
N ILE A 308 29.77 44.62 51.82
CA ILE A 308 30.17 44.85 53.22
C ILE A 308 31.50 45.60 53.30
N LYS A 309 32.48 45.24 52.46
CA LYS A 309 33.77 45.95 52.37
C LYS A 309 33.61 47.39 51.91
N TRP A 310 32.78 47.64 50.89
CA TRP A 310 32.53 49.00 50.40
C TRP A 310 31.82 49.85 51.47
N PHE A 311 30.85 49.29 52.19
CA PHE A 311 30.15 50.00 53.26
C PHE A 311 31.10 50.37 54.43
N GLY A 312 31.98 49.44 54.83
CA GLY A 312 33.01 49.74 55.82
C GLY A 312 33.99 50.83 55.37
N TRP A 313 34.32 50.88 54.07
CA TRP A 313 35.22 51.88 53.49
C TRP A 313 34.57 53.26 53.34
N PHE A 314 33.27 53.31 53.02
CA PHE A 314 32.49 54.54 52.89
C PHE A 314 32.40 55.34 54.21
N VAL A 315 32.38 54.65 55.36
CA VAL A 315 32.36 55.27 56.70
C VAL A 315 33.69 55.97 57.02
N VAL A 316 34.81 55.53 56.43
CA VAL A 316 36.16 56.06 56.72
C VAL A 316 36.58 57.17 55.74
N SER A 317 36.27 57.04 54.44
CA SER A 317 36.55 58.08 53.44
C SER A 317 35.40 58.21 52.42
N PRO A 318 34.45 59.12 52.64
CA PRO A 318 33.22 59.19 51.84
C PRO A 318 33.47 59.58 50.37
N LEU A 319 34.47 60.43 50.11
CA LEU A 319 34.73 60.98 48.78
C LEU A 319 35.33 59.94 47.82
N ASP A 320 36.32 59.17 48.27
CA ASP A 320 36.95 58.11 47.44
C ASP A 320 36.01 56.91 47.24
N ALA A 321 35.27 56.51 48.28
CA ALA A 321 34.26 55.45 48.18
C ALA A 321 33.08 55.85 47.27
N GLY A 322 32.75 57.15 47.22
CA GLY A 322 31.77 57.72 46.30
C GLY A 322 32.19 57.58 44.82
N THR A 323 33.43 57.88 44.48
CA THR A 323 33.92 57.71 43.08
C THR A 323 33.96 56.24 42.64
N TYR A 324 34.32 55.33 43.55
CA TYR A 324 34.26 53.89 43.31
C TYR A 324 32.81 53.39 43.12
N GLY A 325 31.88 53.89 43.94
CA GLY A 325 30.45 53.58 43.83
C GLY A 325 29.85 54.06 42.51
N VAL A 326 30.25 55.23 42.02
CA VAL A 326 29.82 55.77 40.71
C VAL A 326 30.36 54.91 39.56
N LYS A 327 31.62 54.44 39.64
CA LYS A 327 32.19 53.54 38.62
C LYS A 327 31.49 52.17 38.60
N TYR A 328 31.18 51.61 39.76
CA TYR A 328 30.42 50.37 39.91
C TYR A 328 28.97 50.50 39.42
N ALA A 329 28.32 51.63 39.68
CA ALA A 329 27.00 51.94 39.15
C ALA A 329 27.01 52.01 37.61
N PHE A 330 28.08 52.54 37.00
CA PHE A 330 28.24 52.56 35.54
C PHE A 330 28.35 51.16 34.93
N GLU A 331 29.07 50.24 35.58
CA GLU A 331 29.15 48.84 35.14
C GLU A 331 27.80 48.10 35.29
N GLN A 332 27.02 48.41 36.33
CA GLN A 332 25.66 47.87 36.46
C GLN A 332 24.72 48.43 35.39
N ILE A 333 24.81 49.73 35.06
CA ILE A 333 24.08 50.32 33.93
C ILE A 333 24.49 49.65 32.62
N TYR A 334 25.77 49.35 32.40
CA TYR A 334 26.22 48.61 31.21
C TYR A 334 25.58 47.21 31.14
N SER A 335 25.51 46.48 32.25
CA SER A 335 24.83 45.18 32.32
C SER A 335 23.31 45.30 32.05
N GLY A 336 22.68 46.38 32.52
CA GLY A 336 21.29 46.71 32.24
C GLY A 336 21.06 47.03 30.76
N VAL A 337 21.95 47.80 30.12
CA VAL A 337 21.92 48.05 28.68
C VAL A 337 22.13 46.75 27.91
N TRP A 338 23.07 45.90 28.32
CA TRP A 338 23.28 44.58 27.73
C TRP A 338 22.02 43.70 27.81
N TYR A 339 21.32 43.71 28.95
CA TYR A 339 20.04 43.01 29.12
C TYR A 339 18.95 43.57 28.20
N VAL A 340 18.82 44.90 28.11
CA VAL A 340 17.85 45.56 27.22
C VAL A 340 18.15 45.29 25.74
N VAL A 341 19.41 45.11 25.37
CA VAL A 341 19.81 44.79 23.98
C VAL A 341 19.63 43.30 23.67
N THR A 342 19.98 42.40 24.60
CA THR A 342 19.96 40.94 24.34
C THR A 342 18.57 40.33 24.46
N LYS A 343 17.72 40.80 25.37
CA LYS A 343 16.39 40.21 25.60
C LYS A 343 15.40 40.36 24.43
N PRO A 344 15.37 41.48 23.68
CA PRO A 344 14.59 41.57 22.45
C PRO A 344 15.05 40.57 21.38
N PHE A 345 16.36 40.29 21.28
CA PHE A 345 16.87 39.26 20.37
C PHE A 345 16.44 37.85 20.79
N GLU A 346 16.50 37.53 22.09
CA GLU A 346 15.98 36.26 22.60
C GLU A 346 14.48 36.11 22.37
N PHE A 347 13.70 37.18 22.58
CA PHE A 347 12.26 37.20 22.30
C PHE A 347 11.97 37.01 20.81
N SER A 348 12.73 37.68 19.93
CA SER A 348 12.61 37.54 18.48
C SER A 348 12.91 36.11 18.03
N PHE A 349 13.96 35.49 18.59
CA PHE A 349 14.30 34.10 18.34
C PHE A 349 13.21 33.14 18.83
N TRP A 350 12.62 33.41 20.00
CA TRP A 350 11.49 32.65 20.53
C TRP A 350 10.25 32.76 19.63
N VAL A 351 9.92 33.96 19.14
CA VAL A 351 8.79 34.18 18.20
C VAL A 351 9.01 33.41 16.90
N VAL A 352 10.19 33.49 16.30
CA VAL A 352 10.54 32.73 15.07
C VAL A 352 10.42 31.22 15.33
N LYS A 353 10.97 30.72 16.44
CA LYS A 353 10.86 29.31 16.82
C LYS A 353 9.40 28.87 17.01
N SER A 354 8.56 29.72 17.58
CA SER A 354 7.13 29.46 17.80
C SER A 354 6.34 29.44 16.48
N ILE A 355 6.61 30.38 15.57
CA ILE A 355 6.02 30.42 14.22
C ILE A 355 6.41 29.16 13.43
N VAL A 356 7.70 28.80 13.41
CA VAL A 356 8.18 27.58 12.73
C VAL A 356 7.52 26.34 13.32
N LYS A 357 7.38 26.24 14.65
CA LYS A 357 6.71 25.12 15.32
C LYS A 357 5.22 25.06 14.97
N SER A 358 4.56 26.21 14.84
CA SER A 358 3.15 26.32 14.46
C SER A 358 2.92 25.91 13.00
N ILE A 359 3.77 26.37 12.07
CA ILE A 359 3.76 25.93 10.66
C ILE A 359 3.98 24.41 10.56
N PHE A 360 4.95 23.87 11.31
CA PHE A 360 5.22 22.44 11.35
C PHE A 360 4.04 21.66 11.95
N SER A 361 3.34 22.23 12.94
CA SER A 361 2.12 21.66 13.53
C SER A 361 0.95 21.66 12.54
N LEU A 362 0.76 22.74 11.78
CA LEU A 362 -0.24 22.82 10.71
C LEU A 362 0.05 21.80 9.60
N CYS A 363 1.31 21.65 9.19
CA CYS A 363 1.75 20.60 8.27
C CYS A 363 1.53 19.20 8.83
N LYS A 364 1.83 18.95 10.11
CA LYS A 364 1.53 17.67 10.76
C LYS A 364 0.03 17.40 10.84
N PHE A 365 -0.78 18.42 11.09
CA PHE A 365 -2.23 18.29 11.15
C PHE A 365 -2.83 18.04 9.76
N SER A 366 -2.34 18.70 8.71
CA SER A 366 -2.76 18.40 7.34
C SER A 366 -2.31 17.01 6.89
N LEU A 367 -1.08 16.59 7.23
CA LEU A 367 -0.63 15.21 7.01
C LEU A 367 -1.44 14.21 7.83
N PHE A 368 -1.83 14.55 9.06
CA PHE A 368 -2.72 13.73 9.88
C PHE A 368 -4.11 13.65 9.25
N LEU A 369 -4.69 14.75 8.77
CA LEU A 369 -5.98 14.73 8.05
C LEU A 369 -5.90 13.90 6.77
N ILE A 370 -4.84 14.05 5.98
CA ILE A 370 -4.61 13.22 4.80
C ILE A 370 -4.42 11.76 5.22
N SER A 371 -3.66 11.48 6.27
CA SER A 371 -3.46 10.13 6.81
C SER A 371 -4.75 9.52 7.36
N SER A 372 -5.60 10.31 8.01
CA SER A 372 -6.89 9.90 8.56
C SER A 372 -7.93 9.71 7.47
N MET A 373 -7.91 10.55 6.43
CA MET A 373 -8.71 10.36 5.22
C MET A 373 -8.24 9.09 4.51
N VAL A 374 -6.95 8.94 4.22
CA VAL A 374 -6.37 7.72 3.62
C VAL A 374 -6.65 6.48 4.47
N SER A 375 -6.61 6.55 5.80
CA SER A 375 -6.95 5.43 6.67
C SER A 375 -8.45 5.13 6.68
N SER A 376 -9.31 6.15 6.61
CA SER A 376 -10.75 5.97 6.45
C SER A 376 -11.16 5.50 5.05
N MET A 377 -10.28 5.69 4.06
CA MET A 377 -10.47 5.35 2.65
C MET A 377 -9.79 4.05 2.27
N SER A 378 -8.97 3.48 3.15
CA SER A 378 -8.63 2.07 3.06
C SER A 378 -9.70 1.29 3.78
N SER A 379 -10.51 0.54 3.03
CA SER A 379 -11.27 -0.61 3.53
C SER A 379 -10.41 -1.69 4.21
N PHE A 380 -9.11 -1.43 4.43
CA PHE A 380 -8.12 -2.38 4.93
C PHE A 380 -7.05 -1.71 5.81
N THR A 381 -7.45 -1.02 6.87
CA THR A 381 -6.64 -0.97 8.10
C THR A 381 -7.22 -1.95 9.12
N ASP A 382 -6.57 -3.10 9.30
CA ASP A 382 -6.78 -4.08 10.38
C ASP A 382 -8.22 -4.51 10.73
N ASP A 383 -9.07 -4.74 9.73
CA ASP A 383 -10.35 -5.40 9.99
C ASP A 383 -10.18 -6.92 10.18
N GLY A 384 -10.96 -7.49 11.10
CA GLY A 384 -10.97 -8.93 11.38
C GLY A 384 -11.23 -9.80 10.14
N PHE A 385 -11.89 -9.26 9.12
CA PHE A 385 -12.05 -9.92 7.82
C PHE A 385 -10.71 -10.21 7.14
N LYS A 386 -9.78 -9.24 7.08
CA LYS A 386 -8.46 -9.43 6.47
C LYS A 386 -7.66 -10.48 7.24
N GLN A 387 -7.69 -10.42 8.57
CA GLN A 387 -7.01 -11.42 9.40
C GLN A 387 -7.53 -12.82 9.10
N VAL A 388 -8.85 -12.99 9.01
CA VAL A 388 -9.48 -14.27 8.67
C VAL A 388 -9.13 -14.73 7.24
N VAL A 389 -9.13 -13.82 6.26
CA VAL A 389 -8.76 -14.16 4.88
C VAL A 389 -7.29 -14.58 4.80
N MET A 390 -6.38 -13.84 5.43
CA MET A 390 -4.94 -14.17 5.46
C MET A 390 -4.66 -15.47 6.23
N GLU A 391 -5.35 -15.70 7.34
CA GLU A 391 -5.24 -16.95 8.11
C GLU A 391 -5.70 -18.15 7.28
N ARG A 392 -6.83 -18.02 6.57
CA ARG A 392 -7.34 -19.06 5.68
C ARG A 392 -6.42 -19.29 4.47
N LEU A 393 -5.91 -18.22 3.86
CA LEU A 393 -4.92 -18.29 2.78
C LEU A 393 -3.68 -19.06 3.23
N ASN A 394 -3.08 -18.68 4.37
CA ASN A 394 -1.89 -19.36 4.90
C ASN A 394 -2.16 -20.84 5.22
N THR A 395 -3.34 -21.15 5.78
CA THR A 395 -3.76 -22.53 6.06
C THR A 395 -3.90 -23.33 4.77
N ASN A 396 -4.55 -22.76 3.76
CA ASN A 396 -4.78 -23.37 2.47
C ASN A 396 -3.49 -23.56 1.66
N THR A 397 -2.59 -22.58 1.67
CA THR A 397 -1.24 -22.70 1.12
C THR A 397 -0.47 -23.83 1.80
N SER A 398 -0.48 -23.87 3.14
CA SER A 398 0.21 -24.93 3.89
C SER A 398 -0.34 -26.32 3.55
N LYS A 399 -1.67 -26.44 3.43
CA LYS A 399 -2.34 -27.67 3.00
C LYS A 399 -1.97 -28.06 1.57
N PHE A 400 -2.03 -27.12 0.63
CA PHE A 400 -1.67 -27.32 -0.79
C PHE A 400 -0.25 -27.89 -0.90
N LEU A 401 0.71 -27.22 -0.27
CA LEU A 401 2.12 -27.63 -0.28
C LEU A 401 2.32 -28.99 0.41
N TRP A 402 1.57 -29.29 1.47
CA TRP A 402 1.61 -30.59 2.14
C TRP A 402 1.08 -31.73 1.26
N ILE A 403 -0.06 -31.54 0.60
CA ILE A 403 -0.66 -32.54 -0.31
C ILE A 403 0.29 -32.82 -1.48
N ILE A 404 0.71 -31.75 -2.17
CA ILE A 404 1.63 -31.85 -3.31
C ILE A 404 2.97 -32.47 -2.87
N GLY A 405 3.50 -32.06 -1.71
CA GLY A 405 4.73 -32.60 -1.16
C GLY A 405 4.66 -34.09 -0.81
N ASN A 406 3.52 -34.60 -0.35
CA ASN A 406 3.33 -36.02 -0.08
C ASN A 406 3.12 -36.82 -1.36
N TYR A 407 2.32 -36.30 -2.30
CA TYR A 407 2.11 -36.92 -3.60
C TYR A 407 3.44 -37.23 -4.32
N TYR A 408 4.34 -36.24 -4.36
CA TYR A 408 5.66 -36.43 -4.98
C TYR A 408 6.62 -37.28 -4.17
N LYS A 409 6.43 -37.47 -2.86
CA LYS A 409 7.22 -38.42 -2.08
C LYS A 409 6.83 -39.87 -2.38
N GLU A 410 5.55 -40.12 -2.64
CA GLU A 410 5.02 -41.46 -2.92
C GLU A 410 5.29 -41.91 -4.37
N HIS A 411 5.47 -40.96 -5.31
CA HIS A 411 5.63 -41.22 -6.74
C HIS A 411 7.02 -40.90 -7.32
N ARG A 412 8.03 -40.66 -6.47
CA ARG A 412 9.46 -40.61 -6.80
C ARG A 412 10.10 -41.97 -6.60
#